data_AF-A0A2I3CCH7-F1
#
_entry.id   AF-A0A2I3CCH7-F1
#
_cell.length_a   1.000
_cell.length_b   1.000
_cell.length_c   1.000
_cell.angle_alpha   90.00
_cell.angle_beta   90.00
_cell.angle_gamma   90.00
#
_symmetry.space_group_name_H-M   'P 1'
#
loop_
_entity.id
_entity.type
_entity.pdbx_description
1 polymer ?
#
loop_
_entity_poly.entity_id
_entity_poly.type
_entity_poly.pdbx_seq_one_letter_code
_entity_poly.pdbx_strand_id
1 'polypeptide(L)'
;MDNFEQVLNALKQGEVIAYPTEGVFGVGCDPDNPEAIQKLLELKQRPVEKGLILIAASYDQLLPYIDESQLTEEQLQTVHATWPGPYTWIMPASDKVSNWVSGQFDSIAVRVTDHPLVQKMCNAFGKPLTSTSANLSGLPPCMTTEEVEEQLGDKLVAILRGETSGRDKPSEIRDAKTSQILRQG
;
A
#
# COMPACT_ATOMS: atom_id res chain seq x y z
N MET A 1 -12.34 11.19 14.91
CA MET A 1 -11.49 10.07 14.45
C MET A 1 -10.39 9.95 15.47
N ASP A 2 -10.65 9.10 16.45
CA ASP A 2 -10.16 9.37 17.80
C ASP A 2 -8.73 8.86 18.03
N ASN A 3 -8.12 8.20 17.02
CA ASN A 3 -6.76 7.68 17.13
C ASN A 3 -5.81 8.02 15.95
N PHE A 4 -6.15 8.99 15.09
CA PHE A 4 -5.30 9.35 13.95
C PHE A 4 -3.86 9.72 14.36
N GLU A 5 -3.70 10.62 15.34
CA GLU A 5 -2.38 11.06 15.81
C GLU A 5 -1.57 9.92 16.45
N GLN A 6 -2.24 9.01 17.16
CA GLN A 6 -1.60 7.83 17.74
C GLN A 6 -1.02 6.93 16.64
N VAL A 7 -1.81 6.65 15.61
CA VAL A 7 -1.38 5.80 14.48
C VAL A 7 -0.26 6.47 13.70
N LEU A 8 -0.37 7.78 13.43
CA LEU A 8 0.68 8.54 12.76
C LEU A 8 2.00 8.51 13.54
N ASN A 9 1.94 8.62 14.86
CA ASN A 9 3.13 8.53 15.71
C ASN A 9 3.74 7.12 15.69
N ALA A 10 2.93 6.06 15.76
CA ALA A 10 3.41 4.69 15.64
C ALA A 10 4.11 4.46 14.29
N LEU A 11 3.51 4.94 13.19
CA LEU A 11 4.11 4.87 11.86
C LEU A 11 5.46 5.60 11.80
N LYS A 12 5.54 6.82 12.35
CA LYS A 12 6.79 7.61 12.45
C LYS A 12 7.86 6.93 13.31
N GLN A 13 7.46 6.06 14.24
CA GLN A 13 8.37 5.26 15.07
C GLN A 13 8.80 3.95 14.39
N GLY A 14 8.41 3.71 13.13
CA GLY A 14 8.78 2.49 12.41
C GLY A 14 7.93 1.28 12.80
N GLU A 15 6.70 1.51 13.29
CA GLU A 15 5.75 0.44 13.55
C GLU A 15 4.86 0.12 12.34
N VAL A 16 4.37 -1.11 12.31
CA VAL A 16 3.38 -1.57 11.34
C VAL A 16 2.00 -1.17 11.82
N ILE A 17 1.23 -0.54 10.93
CA ILE A 17 -0.12 -0.09 11.20
C ILE A 17 -1.12 -0.79 10.29
N ALA A 18 -2.37 -0.93 10.75
CA ALA A 18 -3.50 -1.25 9.88
C ALA A 18 -4.32 0.01 9.57
N TYR A 19 -4.97 0.04 8.40
CA TYR A 19 -5.82 1.15 7.99
C TYR A 19 -6.89 0.72 6.97
N PRO A 20 -8.08 1.34 6.97
CA PRO A 20 -9.10 1.08 5.95
C PRO A 20 -8.65 1.58 4.58
N THR A 21 -9.02 0.84 3.53
CA THR A 21 -8.91 1.28 2.14
C THR A 21 -10.26 1.14 1.43
N GLU A 22 -10.31 1.31 0.11
CA GLU A 22 -11.53 1.32 -0.67
C GLU A 22 -12.35 0.02 -0.52
N GLY A 23 -11.68 -1.13 -0.43
CA GLY A 23 -12.34 -2.44 -0.35
C GLY A 23 -12.02 -3.26 0.90
N VAL A 24 -10.72 -3.40 1.22
CA VAL A 24 -10.28 -4.18 2.39
C VAL A 24 -9.32 -3.35 3.23
N PHE A 25 -9.12 -3.73 4.48
CA PHE A 25 -8.07 -3.13 5.30
C PHE A 25 -6.69 -3.47 4.73
N GLY A 26 -5.80 -2.48 4.78
CA GLY A 26 -4.38 -2.65 4.54
C GLY A 26 -3.62 -2.80 5.86
N VAL A 27 -2.48 -3.48 5.82
CA VAL A 27 -1.38 -3.32 6.77
C VAL A 27 -0.17 -2.78 6.03
N GLY A 28 0.51 -1.83 6.66
CA GLY A 28 1.56 -1.06 6.02
C GLY A 28 2.48 -0.39 7.02
N CYS A 29 3.60 0.05 6.51
CA CYS A 29 4.65 0.72 7.26
C CYS A 29 5.39 1.71 6.35
N ASP A 30 6.43 2.34 6.90
CA ASP A 30 7.35 3.17 6.13
C ASP A 30 8.10 2.33 5.06
N PRO A 31 8.02 2.68 3.76
CA PRO A 31 8.74 1.98 2.69
C PRO A 31 10.26 2.20 2.68
N ASP A 32 10.76 3.22 3.39
CA ASP A 32 12.19 3.52 3.50
C ASP A 32 12.81 2.99 4.79
N ASN A 33 12.04 2.26 5.61
CA ASN A 33 12.50 1.71 6.88
C ASN A 33 12.58 0.16 6.78
N PRO A 34 13.78 -0.41 6.55
CA PRO A 34 13.96 -1.86 6.45
C PRO A 34 13.49 -2.64 7.67
N GLU A 35 13.65 -2.09 8.89
CA GLU A 35 13.20 -2.75 10.12
C GLU A 35 11.67 -2.84 10.17
N ALA A 36 10.98 -1.77 9.77
CA ALA A 36 9.53 -1.75 9.70
C ALA A 36 8.99 -2.71 8.62
N ILE A 37 9.67 -2.78 7.47
CA ILE A 37 9.35 -3.75 6.41
C ILE A 37 9.57 -5.18 6.90
N GLN A 38 10.66 -5.44 7.62
CA GLN A 38 10.92 -6.75 8.20
C GLN A 38 9.81 -7.17 9.16
N LYS A 39 9.39 -6.29 10.09
CA LYS A 39 8.24 -6.53 10.97
C LYS A 39 6.98 -6.86 10.17
N LEU A 40 6.71 -6.13 9.09
CA LEU A 40 5.56 -6.37 8.21
C LEU A 40 5.63 -7.74 7.53
N LEU A 41 6.79 -8.11 6.97
CA LEU A 41 6.98 -9.40 6.30
C LEU A 41 6.86 -10.57 7.28
N GLU A 42 7.41 -10.44 8.49
CA GLU A 42 7.29 -11.43 9.57
C GLU A 42 5.83 -11.58 10.01
N LEU A 43 5.13 -10.47 10.27
CA LEU A 43 3.70 -10.46 10.60
C LEU A 43 2.87 -11.21 9.55
N LYS A 44 3.20 -10.98 8.28
CA LYS A 44 2.48 -11.54 7.14
C LYS A 44 2.97 -12.93 6.74
N GLN A 45 4.05 -13.44 7.33
CA GLN A 45 4.76 -14.64 6.85
C GLN A 45 4.97 -14.59 5.33
N ARG A 46 5.37 -13.41 4.84
CA ARG A 46 5.45 -13.12 3.41
C ARG A 46 6.92 -13.14 2.95
N PRO A 47 7.25 -13.90 1.88
CA PRO A 47 8.58 -13.84 1.27
C PRO A 47 8.84 -12.47 0.66
N VAL A 48 10.03 -11.92 0.89
CA VAL A 48 10.45 -10.59 0.41
C VAL A 48 10.47 -10.50 -1.11
N GLU A 49 10.74 -11.62 -1.80
CA GLU A 49 10.88 -11.74 -3.25
C GLU A 49 9.59 -11.39 -4.00
N LYS A 50 8.44 -11.38 -3.31
CA LYS A 50 7.14 -11.00 -3.89
C LYS A 50 6.95 -9.49 -4.03
N GLY A 51 7.81 -8.69 -3.42
CA GLY A 51 7.65 -7.24 -3.32
C GLY A 51 6.39 -6.81 -2.55
N LEU A 52 6.23 -5.49 -2.44
CA LEU A 52 5.15 -4.80 -1.73
C LEU A 52 4.49 -3.75 -2.63
N ILE A 53 3.25 -3.39 -2.31
CA ILE A 53 2.56 -2.27 -2.97
C ILE A 53 2.90 -0.99 -2.21
N LEU A 54 3.17 0.10 -2.92
CA LEU A 54 3.16 1.44 -2.33
C LEU A 54 1.81 2.11 -2.57
N ILE A 55 1.23 2.69 -1.52
CA ILE A 55 -0.01 3.45 -1.58
C ILE A 55 0.26 4.92 -1.22
N ALA A 56 -0.19 5.83 -2.06
CA ALA A 56 0.09 7.25 -1.98
C ALA A 56 -1.19 8.08 -2.00
N ALA A 57 -1.13 9.29 -1.43
CA ALA A 57 -2.18 10.29 -1.55
C ALA A 57 -2.19 10.99 -2.91
N SER A 58 -1.03 11.11 -3.55
CA SER A 58 -0.85 11.79 -4.83
C SER A 58 0.21 11.09 -5.67
N TYR A 59 0.20 11.38 -6.98
CA TYR A 59 1.22 10.88 -7.88
C TYR A 59 2.62 11.39 -7.53
N ASP A 60 2.74 12.65 -7.12
CA ASP A 60 4.02 13.26 -6.74
C ASP A 60 4.76 12.51 -5.63
N GLN A 61 4.02 11.87 -4.72
CA GLN A 61 4.60 11.04 -3.66
C GLN A 61 5.25 9.75 -4.18
N LEU A 62 4.89 9.30 -5.38
CA LEU A 62 5.42 8.10 -6.03
C LEU A 62 6.68 8.40 -6.85
N LEU A 63 6.85 9.63 -7.35
CA LEU A 63 7.99 10.03 -8.21
C LEU A 63 9.38 9.61 -7.68
N PRO A 64 9.66 9.64 -6.37
CA PRO A 64 10.95 9.16 -5.86
C PRO A 64 11.18 7.66 -6.06
N TYR A 65 10.12 6.86 -6.22
CA TYR A 65 10.12 5.39 -6.23
C TYR A 65 9.92 4.79 -7.62
N ILE A 66 9.49 5.56 -8.61
CA ILE A 66 9.22 5.07 -9.97
C ILE A 66 10.19 5.68 -10.98
N ASP A 67 10.46 4.94 -12.05
CA ASP A 67 11.20 5.43 -13.21
C ASP A 67 10.25 5.63 -14.40
N GLU A 68 9.72 6.84 -14.53
CA GLU A 68 8.84 7.22 -15.64
C GLU A 68 9.55 7.25 -16.99
N SER A 69 10.89 7.36 -17.02
CA SER A 69 11.64 7.46 -18.29
C SER A 69 11.54 6.19 -19.14
N GLN A 70 11.14 5.07 -18.50
CA GLN A 70 10.87 3.79 -19.15
C GLN A 70 9.44 3.63 -19.65
N LEU A 71 8.60 4.66 -19.51
CA LEU A 71 7.22 4.69 -19.98
C LEU A 71 7.05 5.80 -21.02
N THR A 72 6.18 5.53 -21.99
CA THR A 72 5.71 6.53 -22.95
C THR A 72 4.67 7.42 -22.30
N GLU A 73 4.47 8.63 -22.86
CA GLU A 73 3.43 9.55 -22.43
C GLU A 73 2.03 8.91 -22.48
N GLU A 74 1.73 8.10 -23.50
CA GLU A 74 0.44 7.40 -23.62
C GLU A 74 0.23 6.36 -22.50
N GLN A 75 1.28 5.63 -22.12
CA GLN A 75 1.24 4.69 -20.99
C GLN A 75 0.99 5.43 -19.68
N LEU A 76 1.69 6.55 -19.44
CA LEU A 76 1.48 7.39 -18.26
C LEU A 76 0.06 7.98 -18.21
N GLN A 77 -0.46 8.45 -19.34
CA GLN A 77 -1.84 8.94 -19.43
C GLN A 77 -2.86 7.84 -19.10
N THR A 78 -2.62 6.61 -19.56
CA THR A 78 -3.46 5.45 -19.23
C THR A 78 -3.48 5.16 -17.73
N VAL A 79 -2.31 5.24 -17.09
CA VAL A 79 -2.17 5.08 -15.63
C VAL A 79 -2.94 6.20 -14.90
N HIS A 80 -2.67 7.46 -15.24
CA HIS A 80 -3.28 8.63 -14.63
C HIS A 80 -4.80 8.68 -14.78
N ALA A 81 -5.35 8.22 -15.90
CA ALA A 81 -6.79 8.18 -16.13
C ALA A 81 -7.57 7.31 -15.13
N THR A 82 -6.88 6.43 -14.40
CA THR A 82 -7.48 5.54 -13.39
C THR A 82 -7.27 6.01 -11.95
N TRP A 83 -6.49 7.07 -11.75
CA TRP A 83 -6.12 7.58 -10.44
C TRP A 83 -6.69 8.98 -10.18
N PRO A 84 -7.06 9.31 -8.93
CA PRO A 84 -7.05 8.44 -7.74
C PRO A 84 -8.14 7.35 -7.83
N GLY A 85 -7.86 6.18 -7.28
CA GLY A 85 -8.84 5.09 -7.29
C GLY A 85 -8.26 3.71 -6.96
N PRO A 86 -9.11 2.67 -7.01
CA PRO A 86 -8.77 1.31 -6.62
C PRO A 86 -7.99 0.54 -7.71
N TYR A 87 -7.08 1.22 -8.41
CA TYR A 87 -6.21 0.63 -9.42
C TYR A 87 -4.77 0.63 -8.93
N THR A 88 -4.11 -0.51 -9.06
CA THR A 88 -2.69 -0.67 -8.76
C THR A 88 -1.96 -0.92 -10.06
N TRP A 89 -0.87 -0.19 -10.29
CA TRP A 89 -0.06 -0.31 -11.49
C TRP A 89 1.33 -0.84 -11.12
N ILE A 90 1.81 -1.83 -11.86
CA ILE A 90 3.21 -2.23 -11.86
C ILE A 90 3.96 -1.22 -12.71
N MET A 91 4.82 -0.43 -12.08
CA MET A 91 5.63 0.59 -12.73
C MET A 91 7.12 0.25 -12.58
N PRO A 92 7.97 0.62 -13.55
CA PRO A 92 9.42 0.52 -13.39
C PRO A 92 9.88 1.18 -12.10
N ALA A 93 10.73 0.50 -11.33
CA ALA A 93 11.25 1.03 -10.08
C ALA A 93 12.37 2.03 -10.37
N SER A 94 12.47 3.08 -9.55
CA SER A 94 13.66 3.93 -9.56
C SER A 94 14.83 3.23 -8.87
N ASP A 95 16.06 3.64 -9.19
CA ASP A 95 17.29 3.13 -8.54
C ASP A 95 17.35 3.40 -7.02
N LYS A 96 16.45 4.24 -6.49
CA LYS A 96 16.37 4.55 -5.05
C LYS A 96 15.52 3.53 -4.29
N VAL A 97 14.73 2.72 -4.99
CA VAL A 97 13.87 1.73 -4.35
C VAL A 97 14.72 0.60 -3.79
N SER A 98 14.48 0.32 -2.53
CA SER A 98 15.09 -0.83 -1.86
C SER A 98 14.49 -2.15 -2.36
N ASN A 99 15.32 -3.20 -2.46
CA ASN A 99 14.86 -4.56 -2.75
C ASN A 99 13.89 -5.11 -1.69
N TRP A 100 13.82 -4.48 -0.51
CA TRP A 100 12.77 -4.76 0.48
C TRP A 100 11.36 -4.42 -0.03
N VAL A 101 11.24 -3.48 -0.95
CA VAL A 101 9.98 -3.06 -1.59
C VAL A 101 9.79 -3.72 -2.95
N SER A 102 10.80 -3.71 -3.82
CA SER A 102 10.71 -4.29 -5.17
C SER A 102 10.82 -5.82 -5.19
N GLY A 103 11.35 -6.43 -4.13
CA GLY A 103 11.58 -7.87 -4.08
C GLY A 103 12.65 -8.28 -5.09
N GLN A 104 12.32 -9.24 -5.97
CA GLN A 104 13.21 -9.72 -7.02
C GLN A 104 13.07 -8.98 -8.35
N PHE A 105 12.20 -7.95 -8.41
CA PHE A 105 11.80 -7.31 -9.65
C PHE A 105 12.47 -5.95 -9.84
N ASP A 106 12.62 -5.52 -11.09
CA ASP A 106 13.02 -4.15 -11.46
C ASP A 106 11.80 -3.20 -11.51
N SER A 107 10.68 -3.60 -10.91
CA SER A 107 9.42 -2.88 -10.90
C SER A 107 8.76 -2.94 -9.52
N ILE A 108 7.86 -1.99 -9.26
CA ILE A 108 7.05 -1.93 -8.04
C ILE A 108 5.58 -1.77 -8.36
N ALA A 109 4.74 -2.30 -7.48
CA ALA A 109 3.31 -2.05 -7.52
C ALA A 109 3.01 -0.73 -6.78
N VAL A 110 2.30 0.19 -7.42
CA VAL A 110 1.96 1.50 -6.85
C VAL A 110 0.48 1.80 -7.03
N ARG A 111 -0.10 2.61 -6.13
CA ARG A 111 -1.49 3.06 -6.17
C ARG A 111 -1.60 4.47 -5.64
N VAL A 112 -2.29 5.35 -6.38
CA VAL A 112 -2.83 6.60 -5.84
C VAL A 112 -4.26 6.35 -5.40
N THR A 113 -4.49 6.40 -4.08
CA THR A 113 -5.77 6.04 -3.44
C THR A 113 -6.77 7.20 -3.51
N ASP A 114 -8.06 6.87 -3.64
CA ASP A 114 -9.16 7.81 -3.41
C ASP A 114 -9.71 7.73 -1.97
N HIS A 115 -9.15 6.84 -1.13
CA HIS A 115 -9.60 6.66 0.24
C HIS A 115 -9.19 7.85 1.14
N PRO A 116 -10.14 8.66 1.66
CA PRO A 116 -9.82 9.93 2.31
C PRO A 116 -8.90 9.78 3.54
N LEU A 117 -9.07 8.68 4.29
CA LEU A 117 -8.24 8.39 5.45
C LEU A 117 -6.80 8.04 5.09
N VAL A 118 -6.60 7.31 3.99
CA VAL A 118 -5.26 6.94 3.54
C VAL A 118 -4.57 8.15 2.93
N GLN A 119 -5.29 8.97 2.17
CA GLN A 119 -4.77 10.25 1.68
C GLN A 119 -4.32 11.14 2.84
N LYS A 120 -5.15 11.28 3.88
CA LYS A 120 -4.80 12.04 5.09
C LYS A 120 -3.55 11.48 5.77
N MET A 121 -3.44 10.16 5.90
CA MET A 121 -2.29 9.50 6.52
C MET A 121 -1.00 9.73 5.71
N CYS A 122 -0.99 9.48 4.40
CA CYS A 122 0.19 9.67 3.56
C CYS A 122 0.60 11.15 3.51
N ASN A 123 -0.35 12.08 3.48
CA ASN A 123 -0.07 13.52 3.54
C ASN A 123 0.55 13.94 4.87
N ALA A 124 0.02 13.45 6.00
CA ALA A 124 0.56 13.78 7.32
C ALA A 124 1.90 13.08 7.63
N PHE A 125 2.13 11.91 7.04
CA PHE A 125 3.40 11.20 7.09
C PHE A 125 4.44 11.82 6.15
N GLY A 126 3.99 12.40 5.03
CA GLY A 126 4.80 13.11 4.04
C GLY A 126 5.26 12.26 2.86
N LYS A 127 4.86 10.98 2.79
CA LYS A 127 5.32 10.01 1.79
C LYS A 127 4.36 8.80 1.72
N PRO A 128 4.49 7.90 0.72
CA PRO A 128 3.59 6.74 0.61
C PRO A 128 3.86 5.72 1.72
N LEU A 129 2.94 4.77 1.87
CA LEU A 129 3.07 3.62 2.77
C LEU A 129 3.27 2.34 1.95
N THR A 130 3.93 1.34 2.51
CA THR A 130 3.74 -0.03 2.01
C THR A 130 2.29 -0.47 2.28
N SER A 131 1.76 -1.39 1.48
CA SER A 131 0.38 -1.84 1.60
C SER A 131 0.22 -3.30 1.19
N THR A 132 -0.31 -4.11 2.09
CA THR A 132 -0.79 -5.47 1.79
C THR A 132 -2.09 -5.71 2.55
N SER A 133 -2.88 -6.72 2.19
CA SER A 133 -4.16 -6.97 2.85
C SER A 133 -3.95 -7.26 4.35
N ALA A 134 -4.82 -6.70 5.20
CA ALA A 134 -4.87 -7.01 6.62
C ALA A 134 -5.55 -8.38 6.78
N ASN A 135 -4.77 -9.42 7.02
CA ASN A 135 -5.22 -10.78 7.32
C ASN A 135 -4.04 -11.60 7.82
N LEU A 136 -4.28 -12.69 8.54
CA LEU A 136 -3.26 -13.72 8.67
C LEU A 136 -3.13 -14.50 7.35
N SER A 137 -1.93 -15.02 7.06
CA SER A 137 -1.70 -15.79 5.84
C SER A 137 -2.67 -16.97 5.73
N GLY A 138 -3.39 -17.04 4.61
CA GLY A 138 -4.43 -18.05 4.35
C GLY A 138 -5.85 -17.66 4.78
N LEU A 139 -6.05 -16.60 5.57
CA LEU A 139 -7.38 -16.11 5.94
C LEU A 139 -7.91 -15.06 4.95
N PRO A 140 -9.24 -14.83 4.89
CA PRO A 140 -9.82 -13.71 4.14
C PRO A 140 -9.30 -12.35 4.63
N PRO A 141 -9.14 -11.35 3.75
CA PRO A 141 -8.90 -9.95 4.12
C PRO A 141 -9.97 -9.41 5.06
N CYS A 142 -9.55 -8.67 6.09
CA CYS A 142 -10.46 -7.92 6.95
C CYS A 142 -11.08 -6.73 6.18
N MET A 143 -12.36 -6.47 6.41
CA MET A 143 -13.14 -5.37 5.86
C MET A 143 -13.56 -4.36 6.94
N THR A 144 -13.50 -4.73 8.21
CA THR A 144 -13.84 -3.86 9.34
C THR A 144 -12.69 -3.70 10.34
N THR A 145 -12.76 -2.68 11.19
CA THR A 145 -11.78 -2.49 12.27
C THR A 145 -11.82 -3.67 13.24
N GLU A 146 -13.01 -4.18 13.55
CA GLU A 146 -13.25 -5.28 14.47
C GLU A 146 -12.60 -6.57 13.96
N GLU A 147 -12.73 -6.87 12.67
CA GLU A 147 -12.07 -8.03 12.06
C GLU A 147 -10.54 -7.93 12.12
N VAL A 148 -9.98 -6.72 12.01
CA VAL A 148 -8.53 -6.49 12.19
C VAL A 148 -8.13 -6.67 13.65
N GLU A 149 -8.91 -6.14 14.59
CA GLU A 149 -8.67 -6.33 16.03
C GLU A 149 -8.70 -7.82 16.40
N GLU A 150 -9.65 -8.60 15.88
CA GLU A 150 -9.75 -10.05 16.11
C GLU A 150 -8.59 -10.84 15.50
N GLN A 151 -8.17 -10.55 14.26
CA GLN A 151 -7.12 -11.33 13.59
C GLN A 151 -5.69 -10.87 13.91
N LEU A 152 -5.49 -9.58 14.12
CA LEU A 152 -4.16 -8.94 14.13
C LEU A 152 -3.96 -7.99 15.32
N GLY A 153 -4.96 -7.77 16.18
CA GLY A 153 -4.90 -6.80 17.28
C GLY A 153 -3.71 -7.01 18.22
N ASP A 154 -3.44 -8.25 18.62
CA ASP A 154 -2.32 -8.59 19.51
C ASP A 154 -0.94 -8.47 18.84
N LYS A 155 -0.90 -8.26 17.51
CA LYS A 155 0.33 -8.23 16.71
C LYS A 155 0.67 -6.84 16.17
N LEU A 156 -0.31 -5.93 16.17
CA LEU A 156 -0.17 -4.58 15.63
C LEU A 156 -0.08 -3.56 16.77
N VAL A 157 0.80 -2.58 16.62
CA VAL A 157 0.93 -1.49 17.60
C VAL A 157 -0.23 -0.48 17.46
N ALA A 158 -0.73 -0.28 16.23
CA ALA A 158 -1.83 0.63 15.99
C ALA A 158 -2.71 0.21 14.80
N ILE A 159 -4.03 0.37 14.96
CA ILE A 159 -5.03 0.16 13.93
C ILE A 159 -5.77 1.48 13.73
N LEU A 160 -5.69 2.10 12.56
CA LEU A 160 -6.46 3.30 12.24
C LEU A 160 -7.94 2.93 12.15
N ARG A 161 -8.73 3.47 13.07
CA ARG A 161 -10.17 3.23 13.10
C ARG A 161 -10.86 4.01 11.99
N GLY A 162 -11.69 3.32 11.24
CA GLY A 162 -12.48 3.89 10.16
C GLY A 162 -13.20 2.80 9.37
N GLU A 163 -13.89 3.23 8.32
CA GLU A 163 -14.65 2.36 7.43
C GLU A 163 -13.96 2.26 6.08
N THR A 164 -14.15 1.13 5.39
CA THR A 164 -13.81 1.00 3.98
C THR A 164 -14.80 1.78 3.12
N SER A 165 -14.47 2.02 1.85
CA SER A 165 -15.40 2.73 0.93
C SER A 165 -16.46 1.82 0.29
N GLY A 166 -16.63 0.59 0.79
CA GLY A 166 -17.71 -0.32 0.39
C GLY A 166 -17.45 -1.14 -0.88
N ARG A 167 -16.22 -1.17 -1.43
CA ARG A 167 -15.88 -2.22 -2.42
C ARG A 167 -15.81 -3.58 -1.72
N ASP A 168 -16.24 -4.62 -2.40
CA ASP A 168 -16.20 -6.00 -1.94
C ASP A 168 -14.89 -6.72 -2.32
N LYS A 169 -14.02 -6.05 -3.08
CA LYS A 169 -12.80 -6.64 -3.66
C LYS A 169 -11.56 -5.75 -3.52
N PRO A 170 -10.35 -6.35 -3.50
CA PRO A 170 -9.09 -5.64 -3.61
C PRO A 170 -8.96 -4.84 -4.91
N SER A 171 -7.93 -4.00 -5.01
CA SER A 171 -7.62 -3.28 -6.25
C SER A 171 -7.33 -4.20 -7.43
N GLU A 172 -7.69 -3.76 -8.63
CA GLU A 172 -7.20 -4.38 -9.85
C GLU A 172 -5.70 -4.09 -10.00
N ILE A 173 -4.91 -5.07 -10.45
CA ILE A 173 -3.47 -4.88 -10.72
C ILE A 173 -3.23 -4.97 -12.21
N ARG A 174 -2.61 -3.93 -12.78
CA ARG A 174 -2.23 -3.83 -14.20
C ARG A 174 -0.74 -3.58 -14.36
N ASP A 175 -0.16 -4.01 -15.47
CA ASP A 175 1.20 -3.65 -15.86
C ASP A 175 1.21 -2.36 -16.69
N ALA A 176 2.01 -1.35 -16.30
CA ALA A 176 2.01 -0.03 -16.94
C ALA A 176 2.61 -0.03 -18.36
N LYS A 177 3.48 -0.99 -18.68
CA LYS A 177 4.09 -1.10 -20.01
C LYS A 177 3.13 -1.74 -21.02
N THR A 178 2.34 -2.70 -20.59
CA THR A 178 1.53 -3.55 -21.47
C THR A 178 0.03 -3.37 -21.31
N SER A 179 -0.41 -2.67 -20.25
CA SER A 179 -1.81 -2.60 -19.81
C SER A 179 -2.44 -3.97 -19.49
N GLN A 180 -1.62 -5.02 -19.35
CA GLN A 180 -2.10 -6.36 -19.01
C GLN A 180 -2.67 -6.39 -17.59
N ILE A 181 -3.87 -6.96 -17.43
CA ILE A 181 -4.46 -7.22 -16.12
C ILE A 181 -3.81 -8.46 -15.51
N LEU A 182 -3.12 -8.28 -14.38
CA LEU A 182 -2.45 -9.34 -13.62
C LEU A 182 -3.33 -9.90 -12.51
N ARG A 183 -4.26 -9.09 -11.98
CA ARG A 183 -5.27 -9.49 -11.00
C ARG A 183 -6.53 -8.67 -11.23
N GLN A 184 -7.68 -9.33 -11.34
CA GLN A 184 -8.97 -8.66 -11.36
C GLN A 184 -9.37 -8.18 -9.96
N GLY A 185 -9.91 -6.96 -9.89
CA GLY A 185 -10.46 -6.37 -8.66
C GLY A 185 -11.98 -6.33 -8.63
#